data_AF-A0A2S2Q3C9-F1
#
_entry.id   AF-A0A2S2Q3C9-F1
#
_cell.length_a   1.000
_cell.length_b   1.000
_cell.length_c   1.000
_cell.angle_alpha   90.00
_cell.angle_beta   90.00
_cell.angle_gamma   90.00
#
_symmetry.space_group_name_H-M   'P 1'
#
loop_
_entity.id
_entity.type
_entity.pdbx_description
1 polymer ?
#
loop_
_entity_poly.entity_id
_entity_poly.type
_entity_poly.pdbx_seq_one_letter_code
_entity_poly.pdbx_strand_id
1 'polypeptide(L)'
;MRINKRLRTFIVLMIFLWVIYMLSPDFNHNDEVYLNKKLHEAINELKKLHVENKNLKLKVTSLHKMLEKHKNKNSDANAWKGPREQYELVRRRIYANTKEIWYYISSELRSLSREVTDVDHVDRMKSMVDEHYRSLLNDEARLADVDGHSAWRHRENKYLSRLVEKRLVRSQNPPDCGNAKKLVCNFVNSHWCGYSCRLHHFIKCLIIAYGTERTLVIGNPASWEFTSGGWDTLFLPPSTCASVAANEPVLEWPGLRDVQVVNLTLPEPPYPSPRLRPRFIPVVLPEDLARRINVLHGDPAVWWIGQFFKYLLRPQPATSDAFDAYAKRVRFQKPIVGVHIRREDKIFSEAALHELDEYMYHVGEYYKIKQLNGGVDKKRIYLATDEPTLFDEAKRKYPEYDIIGDPSLSESGKFATREMNHSILNINIDIHFLSLCDYLVCTFSSNVCIRTLFINNYY
;
A
#
# COMPACT_ATOMS: atom_id res chain seq x y z
N MET A 1 62.96 -39.96 64.44
CA MET A 1 63.06 -39.50 63.04
C MET A 1 61.99 -38.44 62.77
N ARG A 2 62.38 -37.31 62.17
CA ARG A 2 61.60 -36.07 62.05
C ARG A 2 60.27 -36.32 61.34
N ILE A 3 59.16 -36.26 62.08
CA ILE A 3 57.82 -36.12 61.49
C ILE A 3 57.82 -34.82 60.69
N ASN A 4 57.60 -34.97 59.40
CA ASN A 4 57.76 -33.94 58.38
C ASN A 4 56.90 -32.72 58.75
N LYS A 5 57.50 -31.51 58.80
CA LYS A 5 56.80 -30.27 59.21
C LYS A 5 55.49 -30.07 58.45
N ARG A 6 55.43 -30.50 57.18
CA ARG A 6 54.23 -30.47 56.33
C ARG A 6 53.07 -31.35 56.81
N LEU A 7 53.35 -32.51 57.42
CA LEU A 7 52.31 -33.44 57.90
C LEU A 7 51.62 -32.89 59.16
N ARG A 8 52.37 -32.22 60.04
CA ARG A 8 51.80 -31.53 61.21
C ARG A 8 50.90 -30.36 60.79
N THR A 9 51.31 -29.57 59.80
CA THR A 9 50.48 -28.46 59.29
C THR A 9 49.21 -28.98 58.62
N PHE A 10 49.30 -30.09 57.88
CA PHE A 10 48.14 -30.70 57.21
C PHE A 10 47.10 -31.24 58.20
N ILE A 11 47.55 -31.90 59.27
CA ILE A 11 46.65 -32.40 60.32
C ILE A 11 45.97 -31.24 61.06
N VAL A 12 46.71 -30.17 61.38
CA VAL A 12 46.13 -28.98 62.03
C VAL A 12 45.10 -28.29 61.12
N LEU A 13 45.36 -28.20 59.82
CA LEU A 13 44.40 -27.65 58.84
C LEU A 13 43.13 -28.51 58.71
N MET A 14 43.27 -29.84 58.73
CA MET A 14 42.13 -30.75 58.69
C MET A 14 41.28 -30.66 59.95
N ILE A 15 41.91 -30.56 61.14
CA ILE A 15 41.20 -30.35 62.39
C ILE A 15 40.51 -28.98 62.39
N PHE A 16 41.17 -27.93 61.87
CA PHE A 16 40.59 -26.59 61.79
C PHE A 16 39.39 -26.54 60.83
N LEU A 17 39.48 -27.20 59.68
CA LEU A 17 38.36 -27.32 58.72
C LEU A 17 37.21 -28.17 59.29
N TRP A 18 37.53 -29.22 60.05
CA TRP A 18 36.51 -30.05 60.71
C TRP A 18 35.82 -29.30 61.86
N VAL A 19 36.55 -28.48 62.61
CA VAL A 19 35.99 -27.58 63.64
C VAL A 19 35.16 -26.47 63.01
N ILE A 20 35.57 -25.89 61.87
CA ILE A 20 34.74 -24.94 61.11
C ILE A 20 33.46 -25.60 60.58
N TYR A 21 33.54 -26.86 60.14
CA TYR A 21 32.37 -27.63 59.70
C TYR A 21 31.41 -27.93 60.87
N MET A 22 31.94 -28.29 62.04
CA MET A 22 31.15 -28.55 63.26
C MET A 22 30.62 -27.27 63.95
N LEU A 23 31.28 -26.12 63.73
CA LEU A 23 30.85 -24.81 64.24
C LEU A 23 30.06 -24.00 63.21
N SER A 24 29.89 -24.51 61.98
CA SER A 24 28.95 -23.93 61.03
C SER A 24 27.55 -24.19 61.57
N PRO A 25 26.72 -23.16 61.76
CA PRO A 25 25.40 -23.33 62.36
C PRO A 25 24.59 -24.29 61.49
N ASP A 26 23.96 -25.28 62.13
CA ASP A 26 22.98 -26.17 61.54
C ASP A 26 22.15 -25.42 60.49
N PHE A 27 22.13 -25.94 59.26
CA PHE A 27 21.18 -25.51 58.24
C PHE A 27 19.78 -25.67 58.86
N ASN A 28 19.19 -24.54 59.20
CA ASN A 28 18.05 -24.42 60.11
C ASN A 28 16.88 -25.25 59.59
N HIS A 29 16.42 -26.23 60.35
CA HIS A 29 15.22 -27.02 60.04
C HIS A 29 13.98 -26.12 59.77
N ASN A 30 13.98 -24.91 60.34
CA ASN A 30 12.96 -23.88 60.10
C ASN A 30 12.96 -23.30 58.67
N ASP A 31 14.13 -23.21 57.99
CA ASP A 31 14.22 -22.69 56.63
C ASP A 31 13.72 -23.71 55.60
N GLU A 32 13.96 -25.00 55.84
CA GLU A 32 13.44 -26.09 55.01
C GLU A 32 11.91 -26.22 55.14
N VAL A 33 11.37 -26.06 56.35
CA VAL A 33 9.91 -26.03 56.58
C VAL A 33 9.27 -24.81 55.91
N TYR A 34 9.90 -23.64 56.01
CA TYR A 34 9.41 -22.42 55.36
C TYR A 34 9.46 -22.52 53.83
N LEU A 35 10.55 -23.05 53.27
CA LEU A 35 10.71 -23.24 51.84
C LEU A 35 9.71 -24.28 51.29
N ASN A 36 9.50 -25.39 52.01
CA ASN A 36 8.51 -26.40 51.66
C ASN A 36 7.09 -25.86 51.71
N LYS A 37 6.76 -25.00 52.68
CA LYS A 37 5.46 -24.31 52.75
C LYS A 37 5.25 -23.39 51.54
N LYS A 38 6.25 -22.55 51.21
CA LYS A 38 6.20 -21.66 50.05
C LYS A 38 6.10 -22.42 48.73
N LEU A 39 6.80 -23.56 48.62
CA LEU A 39 6.72 -24.45 47.46
C LEU A 39 5.33 -25.08 47.33
N HIS A 40 4.73 -25.49 48.44
CA HIS A 40 3.36 -26.03 48.44
C HIS A 40 2.32 -24.98 48.04
N GLU A 41 2.46 -23.75 48.53
CA GLU A 41 1.61 -22.61 48.14
C GLU A 41 1.74 -22.32 46.64
N ALA A 42 2.97 -22.25 46.11
CA ALA A 42 3.22 -22.04 44.69
C ALA A 42 2.65 -23.18 43.81
N ILE A 43 2.77 -24.44 44.24
CA ILE A 43 2.20 -25.59 43.53
C ILE A 43 0.66 -25.52 43.51
N ASN A 44 0.04 -25.12 44.61
CA ASN A 44 -1.42 -24.98 44.69
C ASN A 44 -1.93 -23.84 43.81
N GLU A 45 -1.22 -22.72 43.77
CA GLU A 45 -1.53 -21.60 42.89
C GLU A 45 -1.40 -22.00 41.41
N LEU A 46 -0.35 -22.77 41.07
CA LEU A 46 -0.13 -23.27 39.71
C LEU A 46 -1.22 -24.26 39.27
N LYS A 47 -1.70 -25.11 40.19
CA LYS A 47 -2.86 -25.98 39.94
C LYS A 47 -4.13 -25.18 39.70
N LYS A 48 -4.39 -24.12 40.49
CA LYS A 48 -5.54 -23.24 40.32
C LYS A 48 -5.50 -22.54 38.95
N LEU A 49 -4.36 -21.96 38.60
CA LEU A 49 -4.13 -21.32 37.29
C LEU A 49 -4.30 -22.30 36.13
N HIS A 50 -3.88 -23.56 36.29
CA HIS A 50 -4.07 -24.58 35.26
C HIS A 50 -5.56 -24.88 35.01
N VAL A 51 -6.36 -24.98 36.08
CA VAL A 51 -7.81 -25.20 35.98
C VAL A 51 -8.50 -23.98 35.34
N GLU A 52 -8.14 -22.76 35.73
CA GLU A 52 -8.66 -21.53 35.12
C GLU A 52 -8.31 -21.44 33.63
N ASN A 53 -7.08 -21.77 33.25
CA ASN A 53 -6.68 -21.82 31.83
C ASN A 53 -7.47 -22.85 31.04
N LYS A 54 -7.75 -24.02 31.62
CA LYS A 54 -8.58 -25.05 30.97
C LYS A 54 -10.01 -24.54 30.74
N ASN A 55 -10.59 -23.88 31.74
CA ASN A 55 -11.93 -23.27 31.64
C ASN A 55 -11.98 -22.12 30.61
N LEU A 56 -10.95 -21.28 30.55
CA LEU A 56 -10.84 -20.23 29.55
C LEU A 56 -10.73 -20.80 28.14
N LYS A 57 -9.92 -21.85 27.93
CA LYS A 57 -9.85 -22.54 26.63
C LYS A 57 -11.22 -23.06 26.19
N LEU A 58 -11.98 -23.67 27.10
CA LEU A 58 -13.33 -24.16 26.79
C LEU A 58 -14.29 -23.02 26.39
N LYS A 59 -14.24 -21.88 27.11
CA LYS A 59 -15.01 -20.67 26.74
C LYS A 59 -14.63 -20.13 25.38
N VAL A 60 -13.33 -20.08 25.05
CA VAL A 60 -12.84 -19.62 23.74
C VAL A 60 -13.33 -20.54 22.61
N THR A 61 -13.28 -21.85 22.80
CA THR A 61 -13.79 -22.83 21.81
C THR A 61 -15.30 -22.70 21.62
N SER A 62 -16.05 -22.51 22.71
CA SER A 62 -17.49 -22.25 22.67
C SER A 62 -17.82 -20.97 21.89
N LEU A 63 -17.12 -19.87 22.19
CA LEU A 63 -17.30 -18.60 21.50
C LEU A 63 -16.96 -18.71 20.00
N HIS A 64 -15.89 -19.42 19.64
CA HIS A 64 -15.56 -19.70 18.24
C HIS A 64 -16.69 -20.45 17.53
N LYS A 65 -17.25 -21.50 18.17
CA LYS A 65 -18.35 -22.27 17.59
C LYS A 65 -19.63 -21.44 17.44
N MET A 66 -19.90 -20.53 18.37
CA MET A 66 -21.02 -19.58 18.26
C MET A 66 -20.80 -18.56 17.15
N LEU A 67 -19.56 -18.05 16.98
CA LEU A 67 -19.18 -17.13 15.92
C LEU A 67 -19.31 -17.77 14.53
N GLU A 68 -18.84 -19.00 14.37
CA GLU A 68 -19.00 -19.82 13.16
C GLU A 68 -20.49 -19.99 12.79
N LYS A 69 -21.32 -20.35 13.79
CA LYS A 69 -22.77 -20.50 13.58
C LYS A 69 -23.44 -19.17 13.21
N HIS A 70 -23.00 -18.05 13.76
CA HIS A 70 -23.47 -16.72 13.41
C HIS A 70 -23.02 -16.29 12.01
N LYS A 71 -21.78 -16.61 11.61
CA LYS A 71 -21.26 -16.38 10.25
C LYS A 71 -22.10 -17.13 9.21
N ASN A 72 -22.43 -18.40 9.47
CA ASN A 72 -23.25 -19.22 8.56
C ASN A 72 -24.72 -18.77 8.52
N LYS A 73 -25.31 -18.37 9.65
CA LYS A 73 -26.67 -17.79 9.65
C LYS A 73 -26.75 -16.46 8.89
N ASN A 74 -25.72 -15.61 8.98
CA ASN A 74 -25.68 -14.35 8.25
C ASN A 74 -25.34 -14.53 6.76
N SER A 75 -24.67 -15.62 6.35
CA SER A 75 -24.43 -15.90 4.93
C SER A 75 -25.70 -16.32 4.19
N ASP A 76 -26.63 -17.01 4.86
CA ASP A 76 -27.88 -17.46 4.26
C ASP A 76 -28.96 -16.36 4.24
N ALA A 77 -28.93 -15.40 5.17
CA ALA A 77 -29.91 -14.31 5.24
C ALA A 77 -29.59 -13.12 4.29
N ASN A 78 -28.34 -12.98 3.83
CA ASN A 78 -27.93 -12.02 2.82
C ASN A 78 -27.38 -12.78 1.61
N ALA A 79 -28.28 -13.30 0.76
CA ALA A 79 -27.90 -13.92 -0.50
C ALA A 79 -26.98 -12.97 -1.28
N TRP A 80 -25.68 -13.28 -1.28
CA TRP A 80 -24.65 -12.50 -1.93
C TRP A 80 -24.93 -12.47 -3.43
N LYS A 81 -25.39 -11.32 -3.94
CA LYS A 81 -25.75 -11.11 -5.36
C LYS A 81 -24.53 -10.98 -6.29
N GLY A 82 -23.31 -11.23 -5.79
CA GLY A 82 -22.07 -11.15 -6.55
C GLY A 82 -21.55 -12.51 -7.01
N PRO A 83 -20.48 -12.54 -7.82
CA PRO A 83 -19.80 -13.77 -8.16
C PRO A 83 -19.30 -14.48 -6.88
N ARG A 84 -19.19 -15.81 -6.97
CA ARG A 84 -18.45 -16.59 -5.99
C ARG A 84 -16.97 -16.25 -6.11
N GLU A 85 -16.24 -16.31 -5.01
CA GLU A 85 -14.79 -16.06 -5.00
C GLU A 85 -14.04 -16.99 -5.97
N GLN A 86 -14.43 -18.25 -6.05
CA GLN A 86 -13.85 -19.22 -7.00
C GLN A 86 -14.03 -18.79 -8.47
N TYR A 87 -15.14 -18.15 -8.83
CA TYR A 87 -15.36 -17.67 -10.20
C TYR A 87 -14.32 -16.59 -10.55
N GLU A 88 -14.14 -15.59 -9.69
CA GLU A 88 -13.19 -14.50 -9.95
C GLU A 88 -11.74 -15.01 -9.93
N LEU A 89 -11.40 -15.98 -9.07
CA LEU A 89 -10.08 -16.61 -9.05
C LEU A 89 -9.78 -17.37 -10.35
N VAL A 90 -10.74 -18.12 -10.88
CA VAL A 90 -10.58 -18.86 -12.14
C VAL A 90 -10.49 -17.90 -13.30
N ARG A 91 -11.38 -16.90 -13.37
CA ARG A 91 -11.38 -15.88 -14.42
C ARG A 91 -10.03 -15.16 -14.51
N ARG A 92 -9.51 -14.65 -13.38
CA ARG A 92 -8.19 -14.00 -13.33
C ARG A 92 -7.04 -14.94 -13.68
N ARG A 93 -7.14 -16.23 -13.33
CA ARG A 93 -6.16 -17.24 -13.72
C ARG A 93 -6.17 -17.48 -15.23
N ILE A 94 -7.34 -17.50 -15.87
CA ILE A 94 -7.46 -17.59 -17.33
C ILE A 94 -6.74 -16.40 -17.95
N TYR A 95 -7.05 -15.17 -17.51
CA TYR A 95 -6.37 -13.96 -17.98
C TYR A 95 -4.85 -14.05 -17.85
N ALA A 96 -4.34 -14.40 -16.65
CA ALA A 96 -2.90 -14.52 -16.41
C ALA A 96 -2.26 -15.61 -17.30
N ASN A 97 -2.84 -16.80 -17.35
CA ASN A 97 -2.31 -17.91 -18.14
C ASN A 97 -2.30 -17.60 -19.64
N THR A 98 -3.34 -16.92 -20.16
CA THR A 98 -3.39 -16.47 -21.56
C THR A 98 -2.25 -15.51 -21.87
N LYS A 99 -1.91 -14.60 -20.95
CA LYS A 99 -0.74 -13.72 -21.09
C LYS A 99 0.57 -14.48 -21.06
N GLU A 100 0.76 -15.39 -20.11
CA GLU A 100 2.00 -16.19 -20.01
C GLU A 100 2.24 -17.04 -21.25
N ILE A 101 1.18 -17.68 -21.77
CA ILE A 101 1.24 -18.44 -23.04
C ILE A 101 1.66 -17.51 -24.19
N TRP A 102 1.05 -16.32 -24.29
CA TRP A 102 1.40 -15.36 -25.32
C TRP A 102 2.84 -14.85 -25.19
N TYR A 103 3.33 -14.56 -23.98
CA TYR A 103 4.71 -14.16 -23.75
C TYR A 103 5.70 -15.24 -24.19
N TYR A 104 5.43 -16.49 -23.82
CA TYR A 104 6.24 -17.63 -24.21
C TYR A 104 6.27 -17.78 -25.74
N ILE A 105 5.11 -17.92 -26.38
CA ILE A 105 5.03 -18.12 -27.84
C ILE A 105 5.65 -16.93 -28.59
N SER A 106 5.38 -15.70 -28.17
CA SER A 106 5.95 -14.51 -28.80
C SER A 106 7.48 -14.45 -28.70
N SER A 107 8.03 -14.92 -27.58
CA SER A 107 9.48 -15.03 -27.39
C SER A 107 10.07 -16.10 -28.32
N GLU A 108 9.48 -17.28 -28.36
CA GLU A 108 9.93 -18.38 -29.22
C GLU A 108 9.86 -18.03 -30.71
N LEU A 109 8.75 -17.42 -31.15
CA LEU A 109 8.61 -16.97 -32.55
C LEU A 109 9.64 -15.89 -32.91
N ARG A 110 9.98 -15.00 -31.97
CA ARG A 110 11.06 -13.99 -32.17
C ARG A 110 12.45 -14.62 -32.22
N SER A 111 12.68 -15.71 -31.48
CA SER A 111 13.93 -16.46 -31.58
C SER A 111 14.00 -17.17 -32.94
N LEU A 112 12.92 -17.86 -33.32
CA LEU A 112 12.82 -18.60 -34.57
C LEU A 112 13.02 -17.68 -35.78
N SER A 113 12.45 -16.48 -35.77
CA SER A 113 12.60 -15.50 -36.88
C SER A 113 14.05 -15.07 -37.11
N ARG A 114 14.97 -15.29 -36.17
CA ARG A 114 16.41 -15.02 -36.31
C ARG A 114 17.19 -16.19 -36.89
N GLU A 115 16.63 -17.39 -36.84
CA GLU A 115 17.31 -18.64 -37.23
C GLU A 115 16.84 -19.17 -38.58
N VAL A 116 15.62 -18.81 -39.01
CA VAL A 116 15.04 -19.29 -40.28
C VAL A 116 15.22 -18.28 -41.42
N THR A 117 15.24 -18.81 -42.65
CA THR A 117 15.27 -17.99 -43.87
C THR A 117 13.88 -17.47 -44.28
N ASP A 118 12.81 -18.23 -44.02
CA ASP A 118 11.42 -17.82 -44.28
C ASP A 118 10.85 -17.01 -43.11
N VAL A 119 11.39 -15.79 -42.94
CA VAL A 119 10.97 -14.86 -41.88
C VAL A 119 9.51 -14.44 -42.05
N ASP A 120 9.04 -14.31 -43.30
CA ASP A 120 7.67 -13.92 -43.61
C ASP A 120 6.63 -14.92 -43.08
N HIS A 121 6.92 -16.22 -43.13
CA HIS A 121 6.04 -17.23 -42.53
C HIS A 121 5.96 -17.10 -41.01
N VAL A 122 7.09 -16.87 -40.34
CA VAL A 122 7.14 -16.68 -38.88
C VAL A 122 6.38 -15.42 -38.46
N ASP A 123 6.51 -14.33 -39.22
CA ASP A 123 5.77 -13.09 -38.97
C ASP A 123 4.26 -13.28 -39.15
N ARG A 124 3.82 -14.04 -40.16
CA ARG A 124 2.40 -14.42 -40.30
C ARG A 124 1.91 -15.25 -39.11
N MET A 125 2.69 -16.23 -38.65
CA MET A 125 2.35 -17.02 -37.47
C MET A 125 2.19 -16.14 -36.24
N LYS A 126 3.13 -15.21 -36.03
CA LYS A 126 3.09 -14.26 -34.93
C LYS A 126 1.84 -13.37 -35.00
N SER A 127 1.49 -12.87 -36.18
CA SER A 127 0.27 -12.07 -36.37
C SER A 127 -0.99 -12.86 -35.98
N MET A 128 -1.10 -14.13 -36.40
CA MET A 128 -2.23 -14.98 -36.04
C MET A 128 -2.29 -15.25 -34.53
N VAL A 129 -1.15 -15.53 -33.89
CA VAL A 129 -1.08 -15.73 -32.43
C VAL A 129 -1.51 -14.47 -31.69
N ASP A 130 -1.04 -13.30 -32.12
CA ASP A 130 -1.42 -12.01 -31.56
C ASP A 130 -2.93 -11.75 -31.68
N GLU A 131 -3.54 -12.05 -32.82
CA GLU A 131 -4.99 -11.92 -33.04
C GLU A 131 -5.79 -12.84 -32.12
N HIS A 132 -5.41 -14.12 -32.03
CA HIS A 132 -6.06 -15.07 -31.13
C HIS A 132 -5.90 -14.68 -29.66
N TYR A 133 -4.72 -14.22 -29.26
CA TYR A 133 -4.48 -13.70 -27.92
C TYR A 133 -5.41 -12.54 -27.58
N ARG A 134 -5.53 -11.53 -28.47
CA ARG A 134 -6.45 -10.40 -28.27
C ARG A 134 -7.91 -10.84 -28.21
N SER A 135 -8.32 -11.83 -29.02
CA SER A 135 -9.67 -12.40 -28.96
C SER A 135 -9.95 -13.09 -27.63
N LEU A 136 -9.02 -13.90 -27.13
CA LEU A 136 -9.16 -14.59 -25.84
C LEU A 136 -9.26 -13.61 -24.67
N LEU A 137 -8.43 -12.56 -24.66
CA LEU A 137 -8.55 -11.50 -23.66
C LEU A 137 -9.90 -10.78 -23.75
N ASN A 138 -10.39 -10.60 -24.97
CA ASN A 138 -11.70 -9.98 -25.17
C ASN A 138 -12.84 -10.85 -24.62
N ASP A 139 -12.83 -12.15 -24.92
CA ASP A 139 -13.86 -13.07 -24.46
C ASP A 139 -13.84 -13.21 -22.93
N GLU A 140 -12.65 -13.23 -22.30
CA GLU A 140 -12.51 -13.21 -20.84
C GLU A 140 -13.14 -11.96 -20.21
N ALA A 141 -12.93 -10.80 -20.84
CA ALA A 141 -13.50 -9.54 -20.37
C ALA A 141 -15.02 -9.54 -20.55
N ARG A 142 -15.53 -10.02 -21.69
CA ARG A 142 -16.96 -10.11 -21.99
C ARG A 142 -17.71 -11.11 -21.11
N LEU A 143 -17.05 -12.18 -20.66
CA LEU A 143 -17.65 -13.17 -19.76
C LEU A 143 -18.24 -12.51 -18.50
N ALA A 144 -17.51 -11.52 -17.98
CA ALA A 144 -17.97 -10.74 -16.84
C ALA A 144 -19.24 -9.91 -17.10
N ASP A 145 -19.45 -9.46 -18.33
CA ASP A 145 -20.64 -8.71 -18.74
C ASP A 145 -21.84 -9.65 -18.97
N VAL A 146 -21.60 -10.77 -19.66
CA VAL A 146 -22.61 -11.80 -19.97
C VAL A 146 -23.24 -12.37 -18.69
N ASP A 147 -22.42 -12.62 -17.66
CA ASP A 147 -22.88 -13.15 -16.38
C ASP A 147 -23.45 -12.06 -15.43
N GLY A 148 -23.54 -10.80 -15.91
CA GLY A 148 -24.05 -9.66 -15.14
C GLY A 148 -23.15 -9.18 -14.01
N HIS A 149 -21.94 -9.74 -13.88
CA HIS A 149 -21.01 -9.47 -12.80
C HIS A 149 -20.32 -8.10 -12.94
N SER A 150 -20.17 -7.55 -14.14
CA SER A 150 -19.63 -6.19 -14.32
C SER A 150 -20.50 -5.11 -13.69
N ALA A 151 -21.82 -5.19 -13.87
CA ALA A 151 -22.75 -4.27 -13.22
C ALA A 151 -22.73 -4.43 -11.69
N TRP A 152 -22.55 -5.65 -11.19
CA TRP A 152 -22.33 -5.89 -9.77
C TRP A 152 -21.03 -5.26 -9.28
N ARG A 153 -19.90 -5.44 -9.98
CA ARG A 153 -18.59 -4.86 -9.61
C ARG A 153 -18.66 -3.35 -9.50
N HIS A 154 -19.28 -2.67 -10.46
CA HIS A 154 -19.42 -1.21 -10.40
C HIS A 154 -20.22 -0.76 -9.16
N ARG A 155 -21.35 -1.40 -8.87
CA ARG A 155 -22.17 -1.08 -7.68
C ARG A 155 -21.43 -1.38 -6.38
N GLU A 156 -20.75 -2.52 -6.31
CA GLU A 156 -20.03 -2.96 -5.14
C GLU A 156 -18.82 -2.07 -4.85
N ASN A 157 -18.05 -1.70 -5.88
CA ASN A 157 -16.97 -0.72 -5.78
C ASN A 157 -17.46 0.60 -5.18
N LYS A 158 -18.54 1.14 -5.75
CA LYS A 158 -19.16 2.39 -5.28
C LYS A 158 -19.64 2.29 -3.84
N TYR A 159 -20.25 1.17 -3.47
CA TYR A 159 -20.71 0.93 -2.11
C TYR A 159 -19.55 0.86 -1.11
N LEU A 160 -18.54 0.03 -1.39
CA LEU A 160 -17.39 -0.16 -0.51
C LEU A 160 -16.56 1.12 -0.40
N SER A 161 -16.33 1.84 -1.49
CA SER A 161 -15.60 3.12 -1.47
C SER A 161 -16.31 4.13 -0.56
N ARG A 162 -17.63 4.29 -0.70
CA ARG A 162 -18.44 5.17 0.18
C ARG A 162 -18.42 4.74 1.64
N LEU A 163 -18.44 3.43 1.91
CA LEU A 163 -18.36 2.90 3.26
C LEU A 163 -17.03 3.27 3.91
N VAL A 164 -15.92 3.05 3.20
CA VAL A 164 -14.57 3.36 3.71
C VAL A 164 -14.40 4.88 3.89
N GLU A 165 -14.86 5.67 2.92
CA GLU A 165 -14.87 7.13 3.01
C GLU A 165 -15.66 7.62 4.23
N LYS A 166 -16.85 7.07 4.49
CA LYS A 166 -17.63 7.39 5.68
C LYS A 166 -16.90 7.04 6.99
N ARG A 167 -16.18 5.90 7.02
CA ARG A 167 -15.38 5.50 8.19
C ARG A 167 -14.20 6.45 8.39
N LEU A 168 -13.51 6.85 7.33
CA LEU A 168 -12.42 7.84 7.36
C LEU A 168 -12.93 9.19 7.84
N VAL A 169 -13.99 9.73 7.24
CA VAL A 169 -14.61 10.99 7.69
C VAL A 169 -14.95 10.92 9.18
N ARG A 170 -15.59 9.85 9.65
CA ARG A 170 -15.90 9.71 11.08
C ARG A 170 -14.65 9.65 11.97
N SER A 171 -13.64 8.89 11.57
CA SER A 171 -12.39 8.73 12.33
C SER A 171 -11.56 10.01 12.39
N GLN A 172 -11.61 10.81 11.33
CA GLN A 172 -10.81 12.01 11.18
C GLN A 172 -11.53 13.29 11.57
N ASN A 173 -12.82 13.22 11.92
CA ASN A 173 -13.61 14.38 12.34
C ASN A 173 -14.29 14.11 13.70
N PRO A 174 -13.52 13.95 14.78
CA PRO A 174 -14.08 13.75 16.11
C PRO A 174 -14.85 15.02 16.56
N PRO A 175 -15.93 14.88 17.34
CA PRO A 175 -16.69 16.02 17.86
C PRO A 175 -15.89 16.86 18.86
N ASP A 176 -14.93 16.25 19.54
CA ASP A 176 -14.06 16.89 20.51
C ASP A 176 -12.58 16.53 20.24
N CYS A 177 -11.86 17.47 19.63
CA CYS A 177 -10.43 17.32 19.37
C CYS A 177 -9.60 17.29 20.65
N GLY A 178 -10.04 17.93 21.74
CA GLY A 178 -9.31 17.97 23.00
C GLY A 178 -9.16 16.59 23.63
N ASN A 179 -10.19 15.74 23.52
CA ASN A 179 -10.19 14.38 24.08
C ASN A 179 -9.96 13.25 23.05
N ALA A 180 -9.94 13.56 21.76
CA ALA A 180 -9.68 12.57 20.72
C ALA A 180 -8.28 11.94 20.87
N LYS A 181 -8.18 10.64 20.56
CA LYS A 181 -6.87 9.99 20.35
C LYS A 181 -6.28 10.48 19.03
N LYS A 182 -5.03 10.93 19.04
CA LYS A 182 -4.36 11.54 17.90
C LYS A 182 -3.13 10.74 17.48
N LEU A 183 -2.86 10.72 16.19
CA LEU A 183 -1.59 10.30 15.61
C LEU A 183 -0.97 11.51 14.91
N VAL A 184 0.15 11.97 15.43
CA VAL A 184 0.92 13.07 14.86
C VAL A 184 1.86 12.49 13.82
N CYS A 185 1.71 12.90 12.57
CA CYS A 185 2.64 12.56 11.49
C CYS A 185 3.67 13.68 11.38
N ASN A 186 4.88 13.43 11.87
CA ASN A 186 5.91 14.46 12.00
C ASN A 186 7.02 14.27 10.96
N PHE A 187 7.25 15.29 10.13
CA PHE A 187 8.30 15.30 9.11
C PHE A 187 9.54 16.00 9.70
N VAL A 188 10.56 15.25 10.11
CA VAL A 188 11.75 15.82 10.78
C VAL A 188 12.88 16.19 9.83
N ASN A 189 12.83 15.69 8.60
CA ASN A 189 13.78 16.04 7.55
C ASN A 189 12.96 16.45 6.31
N SER A 190 13.23 17.62 5.74
CA SER A 190 12.53 18.14 4.56
C SER A 190 13.28 17.90 3.25
N HIS A 191 14.37 17.12 3.21
CA HIS A 191 15.14 16.87 1.97
C HIS A 191 15.47 15.39 1.70
N TRP A 192 14.92 14.45 2.49
CA TRP A 192 15.24 13.02 2.32
C TRP A 192 14.59 12.36 1.09
N CYS A 193 13.49 12.91 0.57
CA CYS A 193 12.92 12.51 -0.72
C CYS A 193 11.96 13.57 -1.29
N GLY A 194 11.60 13.44 -2.57
CA GLY A 194 10.70 14.37 -3.26
C GLY A 194 9.22 14.21 -2.90
N TYR A 195 8.38 15.09 -3.49
CA TYR A 195 6.94 15.22 -3.23
C TYR A 195 6.17 13.89 -3.19
N SER A 196 6.24 13.09 -4.26
CA SER A 196 5.46 11.85 -4.35
C SER A 196 5.87 10.83 -3.28
N CYS A 197 7.16 10.76 -2.93
CA CYS A 197 7.63 9.89 -1.86
C CYS A 197 7.07 10.34 -0.49
N ARG A 198 7.15 11.63 -0.14
CA ARG A 198 6.59 12.12 1.13
C ARG A 198 5.09 11.89 1.24
N LEU A 199 4.38 12.02 0.13
CA LEU A 199 2.94 11.73 0.07
C LEU A 199 2.65 10.25 0.38
N HIS A 200 3.44 9.29 -0.12
CA HIS A 200 3.30 7.87 0.26
C HIS A 200 3.47 7.65 1.77
N HIS A 201 4.43 8.34 2.40
CA HIS A 201 4.62 8.25 3.84
C HIS A 201 3.49 8.92 4.62
N PHE A 202 2.92 10.01 4.10
CA PHE A 202 1.76 10.65 4.72
C PHE A 202 0.51 9.75 4.64
N ILE A 203 0.31 9.05 3.52
CA ILE A 203 -0.72 8.01 3.39
C ILE A 203 -0.50 6.90 4.40
N LYS A 204 0.75 6.46 4.61
CA LYS A 204 1.07 5.47 5.64
C LYS A 204 0.67 5.96 7.03
N CYS A 205 0.92 7.22 7.39
CA CYS A 205 0.41 7.80 8.63
C CYS A 205 -1.12 7.69 8.74
N LEU A 206 -1.86 8.01 7.67
CA LEU A 206 -3.32 7.92 7.67
C LEU A 206 -3.82 6.46 7.85
N ILE A 207 -3.19 5.49 7.21
CA ILE A 207 -3.55 4.07 7.36
C ILE A 207 -3.32 3.61 8.80
N ILE A 208 -2.19 4.01 9.41
CA ILE A 208 -1.88 3.67 10.81
C ILE A 208 -2.85 4.38 11.75
N ALA A 209 -3.17 5.66 11.51
CA ALA A 209 -4.13 6.41 12.28
C ALA A 209 -5.51 5.72 12.24
N TYR A 210 -5.96 5.33 11.06
CA TYR A 210 -7.19 4.56 10.88
C TYR A 210 -7.17 3.23 11.64
N GLY A 211 -6.12 2.42 11.48
CA GLY A 211 -5.99 1.12 12.14
C GLY A 211 -5.83 1.19 13.67
N THR A 212 -5.40 2.33 14.20
CA THR A 212 -5.26 2.58 15.65
C THR A 212 -6.39 3.43 16.23
N GLU A 213 -7.43 3.73 15.44
CA GLU A 213 -8.57 4.57 15.83
C GLU A 213 -8.14 5.96 16.32
N ARG A 214 -7.15 6.54 15.64
CA ARG A 214 -6.59 7.86 15.93
C ARG A 214 -6.93 8.85 14.81
N THR A 215 -7.20 10.09 15.20
CA THR A 215 -7.29 11.22 14.28
C THR A 215 -5.89 11.66 13.87
N LEU A 216 -5.65 11.78 12.57
CA LEU A 216 -4.37 12.21 11.99
C LEU A 216 -4.19 13.70 12.18
N VAL A 217 -3.00 14.10 12.63
CA VAL A 217 -2.58 15.50 12.76
C VAL A 217 -1.24 15.67 12.05
N ILE A 218 -1.07 16.76 11.32
CA ILE A 218 0.23 17.12 10.73
C ILE A 218 1.09 17.75 11.83
N GLY A 219 2.18 17.10 12.22
CA GLY A 219 2.99 17.53 13.37
C GLY A 219 3.81 18.79 13.12
N ASN A 220 4.43 18.87 11.95
CA ASN A 220 5.18 20.05 11.54
C ASN A 220 4.72 20.50 10.14
N PRO A 221 3.61 21.25 10.04
CA PRO A 221 3.08 21.71 8.75
C PRO A 221 4.11 22.53 7.94
N ALA A 222 5.01 23.24 8.61
CA ALA A 222 6.06 24.03 7.97
C ALA A 222 7.05 23.15 7.19
N SER A 223 7.24 21.89 7.57
CA SER A 223 8.10 20.94 6.84
C SER A 223 7.48 20.39 5.55
N TRP A 224 6.22 20.74 5.24
CA TRP A 224 5.58 20.49 3.95
C TRP A 224 5.96 21.56 2.92
N GLU A 225 7.26 21.73 2.70
CA GLU A 225 7.92 22.83 1.95
C GLU A 225 7.68 22.78 0.42
N PHE A 226 6.69 22.03 -0.07
CA PHE A 226 6.35 21.92 -1.49
C PHE A 226 5.47 23.08 -1.98
N THR A 227 4.72 23.68 -1.08
CA THR A 227 3.83 24.81 -1.37
C THR A 227 4.03 25.88 -0.32
N SER A 228 4.17 27.15 -0.73
CA SER A 228 4.41 28.27 0.19
C SER A 228 3.29 28.45 1.24
N GLY A 229 2.07 27.99 0.95
CA GLY A 229 0.96 27.95 1.92
C GLY A 229 0.73 26.57 2.56
N GLY A 230 1.69 25.64 2.44
CA GLY A 230 1.59 24.29 2.98
C GLY A 230 0.51 23.42 2.33
N TRP A 231 0.19 22.30 2.99
CA TRP A 231 -0.78 21.29 2.52
C TRP A 231 -2.11 21.89 2.05
N ASP A 232 -2.65 22.83 2.84
CA ASP A 232 -3.98 23.42 2.65
C ASP A 232 -4.08 24.30 1.40
N THR A 233 -2.96 24.57 0.72
CA THR A 233 -2.94 25.28 -0.57
C THR A 233 -3.59 24.45 -1.69
N LEU A 234 -3.41 23.12 -1.66
CA LEU A 234 -3.85 22.23 -2.73
C LEU A 234 -4.95 21.27 -2.30
N PHE A 235 -4.94 20.85 -1.04
CA PHE A 235 -5.85 19.82 -0.54
C PHE A 235 -6.56 20.27 0.73
N LEU A 236 -7.73 19.69 0.97
CA LEU A 236 -8.44 19.87 2.23
C LEU A 236 -7.63 19.28 3.40
N PRO A 237 -7.78 19.81 4.62
CA PRO A 237 -7.10 19.27 5.78
C PRO A 237 -7.48 17.80 6.01
N PRO A 238 -6.53 16.97 6.49
CA PRO A 238 -6.76 15.54 6.71
C PRO A 238 -7.82 15.28 7.79
N SER A 239 -7.97 16.18 8.76
CA SER A 239 -8.88 16.05 9.90
C SER A 239 -9.39 17.43 10.37
N THR A 240 -10.40 17.45 11.25
CA THR A 240 -10.82 18.69 11.93
C THR A 240 -9.87 19.14 13.05
N CYS A 241 -8.92 18.29 13.45
CA CYS A 241 -7.98 18.61 14.51
C CYS A 241 -6.68 19.17 13.91
N ALA A 242 -6.47 20.48 14.05
CA ALA A 242 -5.33 21.18 13.46
C ALA A 242 -4.01 20.93 14.21
N SER A 243 -4.06 20.68 15.51
CA SER A 243 -2.86 20.57 16.35
C SER A 243 -3.10 19.72 17.61
N VAL A 244 -2.02 19.49 18.34
CA VAL A 244 -2.01 18.88 19.68
C VAL A 244 -1.84 20.00 20.71
N ALA A 245 -2.52 19.92 21.85
CA ALA A 245 -2.35 20.92 22.91
C ALA A 245 -0.94 20.81 23.52
N ALA A 246 -0.33 21.96 23.87
CA ALA A 246 1.07 22.04 24.30
C ALA A 246 1.41 21.19 25.55
N ASN A 247 0.42 20.87 26.38
CA ASN A 247 0.60 20.11 27.62
C ASN A 247 0.17 18.63 27.50
N GLU A 248 -0.24 18.15 26.32
CA GLU A 248 -0.59 16.75 26.13
C GLU A 248 0.68 15.87 26.10
N PRO A 249 0.77 14.79 26.90
CA PRO A 249 1.91 13.88 26.85
C PRO A 249 1.93 13.15 25.50
N VAL A 250 2.97 13.41 24.71
CA VAL A 250 3.21 12.76 23.42
C VAL A 250 4.18 11.61 23.60
N LEU A 251 3.81 10.41 23.15
CA LEU A 251 4.73 9.27 23.09
C LEU A 251 5.13 8.95 21.65
N GLU A 252 6.39 8.59 21.44
CA GLU A 252 6.84 8.10 20.14
C GLU A 252 6.21 6.75 19.78
N TRP A 253 5.99 6.55 18.49
CA TRP A 253 5.52 5.29 17.92
C TRP A 253 6.44 4.12 18.35
N PRO A 254 5.87 2.98 18.82
CA PRO A 254 4.49 2.53 18.67
C PRO A 254 3.53 2.97 19.77
N GLY A 255 4.04 3.67 20.80
CA GLY A 255 3.27 4.09 21.96
C GLY A 255 2.54 2.96 22.71
N LEU A 256 1.68 3.33 23.65
CA LEU A 256 0.72 2.41 24.29
C LEU A 256 -0.68 2.65 23.69
N ARG A 257 -1.56 1.64 23.76
CA ARG A 257 -2.92 1.71 23.19
C ARG A 257 -3.79 2.82 23.82
N ASP A 258 -3.60 3.08 25.10
CA ASP A 258 -4.44 4.01 25.88
C ASP A 258 -3.92 5.44 25.89
N VAL A 259 -2.71 5.67 25.36
CA VAL A 259 -2.13 6.99 25.27
C VAL A 259 -2.90 7.84 24.27
N GLN A 260 -3.18 9.08 24.63
CA GLN A 260 -3.97 9.97 23.81
C GLN A 260 -3.25 10.37 22.52
N VAL A 261 -1.97 10.74 22.59
CA VAL A 261 -1.21 11.23 21.43
C VAL A 261 0.01 10.36 21.16
N VAL A 262 0.12 9.87 19.93
CA VAL A 262 1.29 9.12 19.46
C VAL A 262 1.96 9.88 18.32
N ASN A 263 3.26 10.10 18.41
CA ASN A 263 4.05 10.73 17.36
C ASN A 263 4.71 9.67 16.46
N LEU A 264 4.49 9.79 15.16
CA LEU A 264 5.14 8.99 14.13
C LEU A 264 6.07 9.89 13.33
N THR A 265 7.37 9.74 13.60
CA THR A 265 8.43 10.52 12.98
C THR A 265 8.84 9.93 11.63
N LEU A 266 8.95 10.79 10.60
CA LEU A 266 9.31 10.46 9.22
C LEU A 266 10.57 11.25 8.76
N PRO A 267 11.50 10.64 8.01
CA PRO A 267 11.46 9.26 7.53
C PRO A 267 11.64 8.22 8.64
N GLU A 268 11.05 7.05 8.43
CA GLU A 268 11.32 5.90 9.31
C GLU A 268 12.79 5.48 9.18
N PRO A 269 13.43 5.02 10.27
CA PRO A 269 14.80 4.57 10.22
C PRO A 269 14.93 3.37 9.25
N PRO A 270 16.03 3.28 8.48
CA PRO A 270 16.30 2.13 7.64
C PRO A 270 16.40 0.88 8.53
N TYR A 271 15.61 -0.16 8.21
CA TYR A 271 15.47 -1.39 9.00
C TYR A 271 14.92 -1.18 10.42
N PRO A 272 13.66 -0.70 10.55
CA PRO A 272 13.05 -0.60 11.86
C PRO A 272 12.90 -2.00 12.46
N SER A 273 13.20 -2.11 13.77
CA SER A 273 12.90 -3.29 14.59
C SER A 273 11.48 -3.79 14.28
N PRO A 274 11.22 -5.10 14.24
CA PRO A 274 9.88 -5.64 14.02
C PRO A 274 8.81 -5.04 14.94
N ARG A 275 9.18 -4.63 16.16
CA ARG A 275 8.29 -3.97 17.13
C ARG A 275 7.90 -2.54 16.72
N LEU A 276 8.78 -1.86 15.98
CA LEU A 276 8.55 -0.51 15.47
C LEU A 276 7.75 -0.51 14.17
N ARG A 277 7.67 -1.65 13.45
CA ARG A 277 6.91 -1.73 12.20
C ARG A 277 5.41 -1.65 12.47
N PRO A 278 4.71 -0.66 11.91
CA PRO A 278 3.26 -0.63 12.01
C PRO A 278 2.62 -1.91 11.46
N ARG A 279 1.61 -2.45 12.17
CA ARG A 279 0.90 -3.67 11.77
C ARG A 279 -0.06 -3.46 10.58
N PHE A 280 -0.33 -2.20 10.26
CA PHE A 280 -1.32 -1.78 9.26
C PHE A 280 -0.67 -1.30 7.95
N ILE A 281 0.54 -1.76 7.63
CA ILE A 281 1.21 -1.40 6.36
C ILE A 281 0.58 -2.22 5.20
N PRO A 282 0.52 -1.67 3.97
CA PRO A 282 0.27 -2.47 2.75
C PRO A 282 1.01 -3.81 2.79
N VAL A 283 0.45 -5.02 2.66
CA VAL A 283 -0.67 -5.57 1.86
C VAL A 283 -1.88 -6.01 2.75
N VAL A 284 -2.00 -5.46 3.96
CA VAL A 284 -3.02 -5.92 4.93
C VAL A 284 -4.39 -5.31 4.64
N LEU A 285 -5.41 -6.17 4.45
CA LEU A 285 -6.81 -5.78 4.31
C LEU A 285 -7.53 -5.86 5.66
N PRO A 286 -8.55 -5.00 5.90
CA PRO A 286 -9.39 -5.13 7.09
C PRO A 286 -10.25 -6.40 7.01
N GLU A 287 -10.29 -7.18 8.10
CA GLU A 287 -10.92 -8.51 8.12
C GLU A 287 -12.39 -8.49 7.66
N ASP A 288 -13.13 -7.43 8.02
CA ASP A 288 -14.55 -7.29 7.71
C ASP A 288 -14.83 -7.01 6.22
N LEU A 289 -13.86 -6.46 5.48
CA LEU A 289 -14.01 -6.17 4.04
C LEU A 289 -13.19 -7.10 3.14
N ALA A 290 -12.19 -7.81 3.68
CA ALA A 290 -11.23 -8.59 2.91
C ALA A 290 -11.89 -9.50 1.87
N ARG A 291 -12.89 -10.30 2.27
CA ARG A 291 -13.63 -11.18 1.34
C ARG A 291 -14.28 -10.42 0.19
N ARG A 292 -14.89 -9.27 0.46
CA ARG A 292 -15.60 -8.46 -0.55
C ARG A 292 -14.62 -7.84 -1.53
N ILE A 293 -13.52 -7.29 -1.02
CA ILE A 293 -12.49 -6.66 -1.85
C ILE A 293 -11.77 -7.71 -2.72
N ASN A 294 -11.47 -8.90 -2.17
CA ASN A 294 -10.85 -9.99 -2.91
C ASN A 294 -11.68 -10.42 -4.13
N VAL A 295 -13.01 -10.51 -3.98
CA VAL A 295 -13.93 -10.80 -5.09
C VAL A 295 -14.03 -9.60 -6.05
N LEU A 296 -14.09 -8.39 -5.51
CA LEU A 296 -14.27 -7.17 -6.30
C LEU A 296 -13.08 -6.85 -7.22
N HIS A 297 -11.85 -6.93 -6.70
CA HIS A 297 -10.69 -6.28 -7.30
C HIS A 297 -9.54 -7.25 -7.62
N GLY A 298 -8.90 -7.07 -8.78
CA GLY A 298 -7.75 -7.88 -9.22
C GLY A 298 -6.53 -7.76 -8.31
N ASP A 299 -6.31 -6.55 -7.77
CA ASP A 299 -5.33 -6.27 -6.71
C ASP A 299 -6.02 -5.60 -5.50
N PRO A 300 -6.47 -6.40 -4.51
CA PRO A 300 -7.21 -5.88 -3.35
C PRO A 300 -6.46 -4.84 -2.53
N ALA A 301 -5.13 -4.96 -2.43
CA ALA A 301 -4.32 -4.03 -1.64
C ALA A 301 -4.23 -2.66 -2.31
N VAL A 302 -4.09 -2.63 -3.63
CA VAL A 302 -4.14 -1.38 -4.41
C VAL A 302 -5.46 -0.66 -4.23
N TRP A 303 -6.58 -1.38 -4.30
CA TRP A 303 -7.90 -0.80 -4.07
C TRP A 303 -8.03 -0.19 -2.66
N TRP A 304 -7.54 -0.91 -1.64
CA TRP A 304 -7.58 -0.46 -0.25
C TRP A 304 -6.76 0.80 -0.03
N ILE A 305 -5.52 0.85 -0.54
CA ILE A 305 -4.64 2.02 -0.47
C ILE A 305 -5.24 3.20 -1.23
N GLY A 306 -5.87 2.95 -2.38
CA GLY A 306 -6.58 3.94 -3.18
C GLY A 306 -7.64 4.72 -2.39
N GLN A 307 -8.31 4.09 -1.42
CA GLN A 307 -9.30 4.78 -0.58
C GLN A 307 -8.66 5.85 0.33
N PHE A 308 -7.44 5.62 0.81
CA PHE A 308 -6.71 6.59 1.62
C PHE A 308 -6.19 7.75 0.75
N PHE A 309 -5.72 7.45 -0.46
CA PHE A 309 -5.37 8.49 -1.44
C PHE A 309 -6.57 9.35 -1.80
N LYS A 310 -7.73 8.74 -2.07
CA LYS A 310 -8.99 9.45 -2.35
C LYS A 310 -9.36 10.42 -1.22
N TYR A 311 -9.28 9.97 0.03
CA TYR A 311 -9.61 10.82 1.17
C TYR A 311 -8.57 11.91 1.42
N LEU A 312 -7.28 11.59 1.32
CA LEU A 312 -6.23 12.56 1.61
C LEU A 312 -6.16 13.64 0.52
N LEU A 313 -6.24 13.26 -0.75
CA LEU A 313 -6.10 14.16 -1.90
C LEU A 313 -7.39 14.86 -2.33
N ARG A 314 -8.31 15.14 -1.38
CA ARG A 314 -9.50 15.95 -1.67
C ARG A 314 -9.03 17.37 -2.03
N PRO A 315 -9.25 17.85 -3.26
CA PRO A 315 -8.70 19.12 -3.70
C PRO A 315 -9.41 20.29 -3.01
N GLN A 316 -8.70 21.40 -2.85
CA GLN A 316 -9.32 22.70 -2.58
C GLN A 316 -10.15 23.17 -3.79
N PRO A 317 -11.15 24.06 -3.62
CA PRO A 317 -11.91 24.62 -4.74
C PRO A 317 -11.03 25.18 -5.87
N ALA A 318 -10.02 26.00 -5.51
CA ALA A 318 -9.09 26.57 -6.49
C ALA A 318 -8.28 25.50 -7.27
N THR A 319 -7.95 24.38 -6.62
CA THR A 319 -7.27 23.25 -7.27
C THR A 319 -8.22 22.49 -8.21
N SER A 320 -9.48 22.33 -7.82
CA SER A 320 -10.52 21.78 -8.69
C SER A 320 -10.74 22.66 -9.92
N ASP A 321 -10.81 23.98 -9.75
CA ASP A 321 -10.95 24.93 -10.85
C ASP A 321 -9.76 24.85 -11.82
N ALA A 322 -8.54 24.66 -11.29
CA ALA A 322 -7.35 24.45 -12.11
C ALA A 322 -7.43 23.15 -12.93
N PHE A 323 -7.93 22.06 -12.34
CA PHE A 323 -8.16 20.81 -13.07
C PHE A 323 -9.21 21.00 -14.18
N ASP A 324 -10.33 21.64 -13.89
CA ASP A 324 -11.38 21.89 -14.87
C ASP A 324 -10.93 22.82 -16.01
N ALA A 325 -10.16 23.86 -15.69
CA ALA A 325 -9.56 24.75 -16.68
C ALA A 325 -8.58 24.00 -17.59
N TYR A 326 -7.74 23.13 -17.00
CA TYR A 326 -6.82 22.30 -17.78
C TYR A 326 -7.56 21.32 -18.69
N ALA A 327 -8.58 20.61 -18.17
CA ALA A 327 -9.38 19.67 -18.96
C ALA A 327 -9.96 20.32 -20.22
N LYS A 328 -10.48 21.55 -20.08
CA LYS A 328 -11.01 22.35 -21.20
C LYS A 328 -9.90 22.77 -22.17
N ARG A 329 -8.76 23.23 -21.65
CA ARG A 329 -7.60 23.68 -22.44
C ARG A 329 -7.08 22.57 -23.34
N VAL A 330 -6.86 21.38 -22.80
CA VAL A 330 -6.32 20.24 -23.56
C VAL A 330 -7.40 19.42 -24.27
N ARG A 331 -8.68 19.82 -24.15
CA ARG A 331 -9.85 19.11 -24.72
C ARG A 331 -9.84 17.62 -24.36
N PHE A 332 -9.64 17.33 -23.08
CA PHE A 332 -9.55 15.95 -22.59
C PHE A 332 -10.83 15.17 -22.90
N GLN A 333 -10.70 14.05 -23.61
CA GLN A 333 -11.82 13.23 -24.08
C GLN A 333 -11.44 11.75 -24.08
N LYS A 334 -12.41 10.90 -23.72
CA LYS A 334 -12.31 9.44 -23.79
C LYS A 334 -12.83 8.91 -25.14
N PRO A 335 -12.33 7.76 -25.65
CA PRO A 335 -11.32 6.92 -25.04
C PRO A 335 -9.91 7.51 -25.16
N ILE A 336 -9.09 7.36 -24.11
CA ILE A 336 -7.72 7.89 -24.04
C ILE A 336 -6.80 7.00 -23.21
N VAL A 337 -5.56 6.84 -23.67
CA VAL A 337 -4.51 6.10 -22.95
C VAL A 337 -3.54 7.08 -22.31
N GLY A 338 -3.33 6.96 -21.00
CA GLY A 338 -2.33 7.74 -20.28
C GLY A 338 -0.95 7.13 -20.49
N VAL A 339 0.01 7.96 -20.87
CA VAL A 339 1.41 7.57 -21.08
C VAL A 339 2.28 8.46 -20.19
N HIS A 340 2.98 7.86 -19.25
CA HIS A 340 3.91 8.57 -18.37
C HIS A 340 5.34 8.12 -18.59
N ILE A 341 6.17 9.03 -19.12
CA ILE A 341 7.59 8.80 -19.43
C ILE A 341 8.42 9.72 -18.52
N ARG A 342 9.37 9.16 -17.77
CA ARG A 342 10.26 9.91 -16.88
C ARG A 342 11.70 9.64 -17.30
N ARG A 343 12.44 10.65 -17.73
CA ARG A 343 13.81 10.50 -18.27
C ARG A 343 14.89 11.17 -17.42
N GLU A 344 14.78 12.43 -17.01
CA GLU A 344 15.98 13.20 -16.61
C GLU A 344 16.80 12.62 -15.42
N ASP A 345 16.25 12.60 -14.20
CA ASP A 345 17.01 12.27 -12.98
C ASP A 345 17.08 10.78 -12.66
N LYS A 346 16.25 9.98 -13.33
CA LYS A 346 15.98 8.59 -12.95
C LYS A 346 16.83 7.56 -13.69
N ILE A 347 17.38 7.95 -14.85
CA ILE A 347 18.24 7.12 -15.70
C ILE A 347 19.55 6.75 -15.00
N PHE A 348 20.05 7.60 -14.10
CA PHE A 348 21.36 7.39 -13.46
C PHE A 348 21.33 6.61 -12.14
N SER A 349 20.16 6.35 -11.54
CA SER A 349 20.07 5.73 -10.21
C SER A 349 18.94 4.71 -9.98
N GLU A 350 17.81 4.79 -10.69
CA GLU A 350 16.58 4.04 -10.31
C GLU A 350 15.86 3.32 -11.47
N ALA A 351 16.09 3.68 -12.74
CA ALA A 351 15.40 3.08 -13.89
C ALA A 351 16.25 3.09 -15.18
N ALA A 352 15.95 2.18 -16.11
CA ALA A 352 16.54 2.20 -17.45
C ALA A 352 15.91 3.31 -18.32
N LEU A 353 16.66 3.84 -19.28
CA LEU A 353 16.09 4.69 -20.34
C LEU A 353 15.22 3.82 -21.23
N HIS A 354 13.95 4.18 -21.36
CA HIS A 354 12.99 3.53 -22.25
C HIS A 354 12.60 4.50 -23.38
N GLU A 355 12.67 4.01 -24.61
CA GLU A 355 12.31 4.77 -25.81
C GLU A 355 10.78 4.93 -25.91
N LEU A 356 10.33 6.02 -26.56
CA LEU A 356 8.89 6.28 -26.76
C LEU A 356 8.18 5.09 -27.40
N ASP A 357 8.85 4.42 -28.34
CA ASP A 357 8.30 3.32 -29.13
C ASP A 357 7.90 2.12 -28.27
N GLU A 358 8.58 1.90 -27.13
CA GLU A 358 8.25 0.85 -26.17
C GLU A 358 6.90 1.11 -25.49
N TYR A 359 6.64 2.36 -25.09
CA TYR A 359 5.36 2.75 -24.51
C TYR A 359 4.25 2.67 -25.57
N MET A 360 4.53 3.19 -26.77
CA MET A 360 3.55 3.26 -27.85
C MET A 360 3.17 1.88 -28.42
N TYR A 361 4.04 0.88 -28.28
CA TYR A 361 3.68 -0.52 -28.53
C TYR A 361 2.47 -0.94 -27.68
N HIS A 362 2.53 -0.71 -26.37
CA HIS A 362 1.43 -1.07 -25.45
C HIS A 362 0.17 -0.23 -25.66
N VAL A 363 0.32 1.04 -26.02
CA VAL A 363 -0.81 1.90 -26.44
C VAL A 363 -1.49 1.31 -27.67
N GLY A 364 -0.71 0.89 -28.67
CA GLY A 364 -1.21 0.25 -29.87
C GLY A 364 -1.99 -1.04 -29.58
N GLU A 365 -1.46 -1.90 -28.71
CA GLU A 365 -2.14 -3.13 -28.29
C GLU A 365 -3.49 -2.85 -27.61
N TYR A 366 -3.56 -1.85 -26.73
CA TYR A 366 -4.82 -1.44 -26.11
C TYR A 366 -5.86 -1.05 -27.17
N TYR A 367 -5.49 -0.21 -28.14
CA TYR A 367 -6.43 0.22 -29.19
C TYR A 367 -6.85 -0.91 -30.12
N LYS A 368 -5.97 -1.87 -30.42
CA LYS A 368 -6.35 -3.08 -31.18
C LYS A 368 -7.41 -3.90 -30.44
N ILE A 369 -7.24 -4.12 -29.13
CA ILE A 369 -8.26 -4.80 -28.30
C ILE A 369 -9.55 -3.98 -28.24
N LYS A 370 -9.44 -2.66 -28.10
CA LYS A 370 -10.62 -1.77 -28.07
C LYS A 370 -11.43 -1.83 -29.36
N GLN A 371 -10.75 -1.90 -30.51
CA GLN A 371 -11.38 -2.03 -31.83
C GLN A 371 -12.20 -3.33 -31.98
N LEU A 372 -11.82 -4.42 -31.30
CA LEU A 372 -12.63 -5.64 -31.26
C LEU A 372 -13.97 -5.45 -30.52
N ASN A 373 -14.06 -4.46 -29.63
CA ASN A 373 -15.22 -4.16 -28.79
C ASN A 373 -16.08 -3.00 -29.27
N GLY A 374 -15.81 -2.49 -30.47
CA GLY A 374 -16.52 -1.36 -31.06
C GLY A 374 -15.56 -0.39 -31.76
N GLY A 375 -16.11 0.55 -32.51
CA GLY A 375 -15.32 1.56 -33.22
C GLY A 375 -14.58 2.51 -32.27
N VAL A 376 -13.30 2.77 -32.57
CA VAL A 376 -12.53 3.87 -31.97
C VAL A 376 -12.56 5.02 -32.97
N ASP A 377 -13.18 6.13 -32.58
CA ASP A 377 -13.30 7.33 -33.40
C ASP A 377 -11.94 7.98 -33.67
N LYS A 378 -11.13 8.12 -32.61
CA LYS A 378 -9.78 8.69 -32.64
C LYS A 378 -8.93 8.07 -31.56
N LYS A 379 -7.70 7.66 -31.90
CA LYS A 379 -6.74 7.14 -30.92
C LYS A 379 -6.11 8.33 -30.21
N ARG A 380 -6.40 8.51 -28.92
CA ARG A 380 -5.89 9.61 -28.11
C ARG A 380 -4.86 9.11 -27.10
N ILE A 381 -3.80 9.86 -26.86
CA ILE A 381 -2.91 9.63 -25.72
C ILE A 381 -2.84 10.88 -24.85
N TYR A 382 -2.83 10.71 -23.53
CA TYR A 382 -2.42 11.77 -22.61
C TYR A 382 -0.95 11.55 -22.27
N LEU A 383 -0.07 12.42 -22.76
CA LEU A 383 1.38 12.33 -22.52
C LEU A 383 1.76 13.20 -21.32
N ALA A 384 2.24 12.55 -20.27
CA ALA A 384 2.88 13.20 -19.12
C ALA A 384 4.37 12.85 -19.13
N THR A 385 5.23 13.86 -19.14
CA THR A 385 6.68 13.68 -19.21
C THR A 385 7.42 14.82 -18.55
N ASP A 386 8.67 14.59 -18.14
CA ASP A 386 9.60 15.62 -17.70
C ASP A 386 10.51 16.14 -18.83
N GLU A 387 10.41 15.55 -20.02
CA GLU A 387 11.15 15.97 -21.21
C GLU A 387 10.18 16.55 -22.27
N PRO A 388 10.14 17.89 -22.45
CA PRO A 388 9.20 18.54 -23.37
C PRO A 388 9.36 18.14 -24.85
N THR A 389 10.57 17.78 -25.30
CA THR A 389 10.86 17.40 -26.68
C THR A 389 10.13 16.12 -27.12
N LEU A 390 9.71 15.28 -26.18
CA LEU A 390 8.93 14.07 -26.46
C LEU A 390 7.57 14.36 -27.10
N PHE A 391 6.99 15.54 -26.89
CA PHE A 391 5.74 15.90 -27.55
C PHE A 391 5.90 16.02 -29.07
N ASP A 392 7.00 16.64 -29.52
CA ASP A 392 7.29 16.79 -30.94
C ASP A 392 7.72 15.45 -31.56
N GLU A 393 8.47 14.65 -30.81
CA GLU A 393 8.80 13.27 -31.22
C GLU A 393 7.53 12.43 -31.42
N ALA A 394 6.61 12.46 -30.44
CA ALA A 394 5.37 11.70 -30.49
C ALA A 394 4.48 12.13 -31.67
N LYS A 395 4.30 13.44 -31.89
CA LYS A 395 3.53 13.96 -33.02
C LYS A 395 4.14 13.57 -34.37
N ARG A 396 5.47 13.52 -34.46
CA ARG A 396 6.19 13.17 -35.69
C ARG A 396 6.15 11.67 -35.99
N LYS A 397 6.39 10.83 -34.97
CA LYS A 397 6.45 9.36 -35.14
C LYS A 397 5.07 8.70 -35.20
N TYR A 398 4.08 9.29 -34.53
CA TYR A 398 2.74 8.71 -34.35
C TYR A 398 1.63 9.68 -34.79
N PRO A 399 1.63 10.12 -36.08
CA PRO A 399 0.67 11.12 -36.58
C PRO A 399 -0.79 10.64 -36.56
N GLU A 400 -1.03 9.33 -36.43
CA GLU A 400 -2.36 8.73 -36.30
C GLU A 400 -2.96 8.86 -34.89
N TYR A 401 -2.16 9.31 -33.91
CA TYR A 401 -2.60 9.53 -32.53
C TYR A 401 -2.80 11.02 -32.24
N ASP A 402 -3.87 11.34 -31.52
CA ASP A 402 -4.07 12.65 -30.92
C ASP A 402 -3.23 12.76 -29.64
N ILE A 403 -2.14 13.52 -29.70
CA ILE A 403 -1.24 13.71 -28.56
C ILE A 403 -1.78 14.84 -27.69
N ILE A 404 -2.43 14.49 -26.58
CA ILE A 404 -3.00 15.41 -25.60
C ILE A 404 -2.00 15.58 -24.45
N GLY A 405 -1.83 16.83 -24.02
CA GLY A 405 -0.95 17.20 -22.91
C GLY A 405 -0.40 18.60 -23.15
N ASP A 406 0.43 19.06 -22.23
CA ASP A 406 0.95 20.43 -22.27
C ASP A 406 2.46 20.42 -21.98
N PRO A 407 3.31 20.73 -22.98
CA PRO A 407 4.76 20.78 -22.80
C PRO A 407 5.22 21.74 -21.69
N SER A 408 4.43 22.77 -21.36
CA SER A 408 4.77 23.70 -20.28
C SER A 408 4.71 23.05 -18.88
N LEU A 409 3.89 22.01 -18.70
CA LEU A 409 3.89 21.22 -17.47
C LEU A 409 5.20 20.43 -17.34
N SER A 410 5.71 19.90 -18.45
CA SER A 410 6.97 19.16 -18.49
C SER A 410 8.18 20.02 -18.13
N GLU A 411 8.21 21.29 -18.51
CA GLU A 411 9.28 22.23 -18.14
C GLU A 411 9.40 22.42 -16.62
N SER A 412 8.28 22.33 -15.91
CA SER A 412 8.24 22.41 -14.44
C SER A 412 8.66 21.11 -13.75
N GLY A 413 8.74 20.00 -14.47
CA GLY A 413 9.13 18.68 -13.96
C GLY A 413 10.64 18.47 -13.79
N LYS A 414 11.45 19.45 -14.24
CA LYS A 414 12.92 19.46 -14.17
C LYS A 414 13.42 19.58 -12.74
N PHE A 415 14.58 19.00 -12.44
CA PHE A 415 15.15 18.98 -11.09
C PHE A 415 15.22 20.37 -10.42
N ALA A 416 15.61 21.39 -11.19
CA ALA A 416 15.79 22.75 -10.68
C ALA A 416 14.49 23.46 -10.27
N THR A 417 13.34 23.07 -10.83
CA THR A 417 12.05 23.76 -10.66
C THR A 417 10.97 22.89 -10.03
N ARG A 418 11.16 21.56 -9.95
CA ARG A 418 10.12 20.59 -9.56
C ARG A 418 9.50 20.75 -8.18
N GLU A 419 10.16 21.45 -7.26
CA GLU A 419 9.65 21.69 -5.89
C GLU A 419 9.06 23.10 -5.71
N MET A 420 8.96 23.88 -6.79
CA MET A 420 8.26 25.17 -6.77
C MET A 420 6.74 24.97 -6.76
N ASN A 421 6.00 25.92 -6.18
CA ASN A 421 4.54 25.89 -6.06
C ASN A 421 3.82 25.49 -7.37
N HIS A 422 4.22 26.08 -8.50
CA HIS A 422 3.61 25.83 -9.80
C HIS A 422 3.87 24.39 -10.28
N SER A 423 5.07 23.87 -10.06
CA SER A 423 5.47 22.51 -10.42
C SER A 423 4.70 21.46 -9.62
N ILE A 424 4.41 21.75 -8.35
CA ILE A 424 3.61 20.85 -7.50
C ILE A 424 2.15 20.84 -7.96
N LEU A 425 1.58 21.96 -8.39
CA LEU A 425 0.27 21.96 -9.02
C LEU A 425 0.30 21.16 -10.35
N ASN A 426 1.31 21.40 -11.19
CA ASN A 426 1.46 20.74 -12.49
C ASN A 426 1.57 19.21 -12.38
N ILE A 427 2.38 18.68 -11.45
CA ILE A 427 2.47 17.22 -11.25
C ILE A 427 1.14 16.63 -10.73
N ASN A 428 0.37 17.39 -9.94
CA ASN A 428 -0.95 16.96 -9.50
C ASN A 428 -1.97 16.98 -10.64
N ILE A 429 -1.87 17.93 -11.58
CA ILE A 429 -2.63 17.92 -12.84
C ILE A 429 -2.30 16.64 -13.63
N ASP A 430 -1.02 16.35 -13.89
CA ASP A 430 -0.64 15.15 -14.64
C ASP A 430 -1.15 13.86 -14.00
N ILE A 431 -0.97 13.71 -12.70
CA ILE A 431 -1.46 12.55 -11.95
C ILE A 431 -2.98 12.43 -12.03
N HIS A 432 -3.70 13.56 -11.93
CA HIS A 432 -5.15 13.58 -12.06
C HIS A 432 -5.59 13.08 -13.44
N PHE A 433 -5.05 13.65 -14.53
CA PHE A 433 -5.47 13.26 -15.88
C PHE A 433 -5.01 11.87 -16.30
N LEU A 434 -3.81 11.45 -15.90
CA LEU A 434 -3.37 10.06 -16.06
C LEU A 434 -4.33 9.09 -15.36
N SER A 435 -4.86 9.46 -14.18
CA SER A 435 -5.76 8.59 -13.41
C SER A 435 -7.15 8.49 -14.02
N LEU A 436 -7.56 9.47 -14.82
CA LEU A 436 -8.83 9.47 -15.54
C LEU A 436 -8.76 8.74 -16.87
N CYS A 437 -7.58 8.39 -17.37
CA CYS A 437 -7.42 7.64 -18.61
C CYS A 437 -8.00 6.22 -18.50
N ASP A 438 -8.37 5.63 -19.63
CA ASP A 438 -8.99 4.30 -19.69
C ASP A 438 -7.95 3.17 -19.59
N TYR A 439 -6.69 3.49 -19.88
CA TYR A 439 -5.55 2.60 -19.72
C TYR A 439 -4.31 3.43 -19.39
N LEU A 440 -3.33 2.85 -18.69
CA LEU A 440 -2.12 3.53 -18.25
C LEU A 440 -0.89 2.73 -18.68
N VAL A 441 0.04 3.39 -19.37
CA VAL A 441 1.34 2.86 -19.77
C VAL A 441 2.44 3.71 -19.13
N CYS A 442 3.30 3.08 -18.32
CA CYS A 442 4.32 3.77 -17.56
C CYS A 442 5.34 2.78 -16.99
N THR A 443 6.35 3.30 -16.28
CA THR A 443 7.25 2.51 -15.44
C THR A 443 6.81 2.55 -13.97
N PHE A 444 6.61 1.39 -13.33
CA PHE A 444 6.23 1.31 -11.91
C PHE A 444 7.37 1.66 -10.93
N SER A 445 8.62 1.79 -11.39
CA SER A 445 9.66 2.49 -10.62
C SER A 445 9.29 3.96 -10.38
N SER A 446 8.44 4.53 -11.25
CA SER A 446 7.61 5.73 -11.11
C SER A 446 6.76 5.86 -9.83
N ASN A 447 7.18 6.59 -8.78
CA ASN A 447 6.22 6.97 -7.70
C ASN A 447 5.00 7.74 -8.25
N VAL A 448 5.17 8.50 -9.35
CA VAL A 448 4.06 9.16 -10.06
C VAL A 448 3.11 8.12 -10.63
N CYS A 449 3.63 7.10 -11.31
CA CYS A 449 2.77 6.08 -11.90
C CYS A 449 2.08 5.20 -10.86
N ILE A 450 2.80 4.77 -9.82
CA ILE A 450 2.19 4.02 -8.71
C ILE A 450 1.03 4.82 -8.10
N ARG A 451 1.23 6.13 -7.89
CA ARG A 451 0.16 7.01 -7.38
C ARG A 451 -1.01 7.10 -8.36
N THR A 452 -0.77 7.30 -9.64
CA THR A 452 -1.82 7.29 -10.67
C THR A 452 -2.62 5.99 -10.61
N LEU A 453 -1.95 4.84 -10.47
CA LEU A 453 -2.63 3.55 -10.33
C LEU A 453 -3.54 3.54 -9.09
N PHE A 454 -3.05 3.93 -7.91
CA PHE A 454 -3.90 3.99 -6.72
C PHE A 454 -5.11 4.91 -6.89
N ILE A 455 -4.95 6.00 -7.66
CA ILE A 455 -6.00 6.97 -7.92
C ILE A 455 -7.01 6.47 -8.96
N ASN A 456 -6.55 5.77 -10.00
CA ASN A 456 -7.41 5.17 -11.02
C ASN A 456 -8.37 4.13 -10.42
N ASN A 457 -7.93 3.39 -9.39
CA ASN A 457 -8.72 2.31 -8.77
C ASN A 457 -9.80 2.79 -7.77
N TYR A 458 -10.04 4.10 -7.62
CA TYR A 458 -11.18 4.61 -6.82
C TYR A 458 -12.33 5.20 -7.65
N TYR A 459 -12.11 5.52 -8.93
CA TYR A 459 -13.17 5.92 -9.88
C TYR A 459 -13.88 4.68 -10.43
#